data_AF-A0A3D1XU56-F1
#
_entry.id   AF-A0A3D1XU56-F1
#
_cell.length_a   1.000
_cell.length_b   1.000
_cell.length_c   1.000
_cell.angle_alpha   90.00
_cell.angle_beta   90.00
_cell.angle_gamma   90.00
#
_symmetry.space_group_name_H-M   'P 1'
#
loop_
_entity.id
_entity.type
_entity.pdbx_description
1 polymer ?
#
loop_
_entity_poly.entity_id
_entity_poly.type
_entity_poly.pdbx_seq_one_letter_code
_entity_poly.pdbx_strand_id
1 'polypeptide(L)'
;VDSFGALYSEQIAYLAKKYIAAMPTREIGIHAHNNQQLAFANTIESIIQNINYLDGTILGIGRAAGNCPLELLLGFLKNPKFNIKPILEVLGKEFVKLQEEIEWGYNIPYMITGILDLHPRAGMKLRNSEEKDEYLGFYEKLTTEANV
;
A
#
# COMPACT_ATOMS: atom_id res chain seq x y z
N VAL A 1 -9.80 -4.11 2.78
CA VAL A 1 -8.69 -3.18 3.09
C VAL A 1 -7.52 -4.01 3.58
N ASP A 2 -6.35 -3.88 2.94
CA ASP A 2 -5.08 -4.43 3.41
C ASP A 2 -4.38 -3.37 4.27
N SER A 3 -4.77 -3.31 5.55
CA SER A 3 -4.41 -2.21 6.46
C SER A 3 -2.91 -2.12 6.77
N PHE A 4 -2.20 -3.24 6.74
CA PHE A 4 -0.80 -3.35 7.14
C PHE A 4 0.14 -3.61 5.95
N GLY A 5 -0.41 -3.71 4.72
CA GLY A 5 0.38 -4.04 3.53
C GLY A 5 0.95 -5.46 3.64
N ALA A 6 0.19 -6.36 4.26
CA ALA A 6 0.61 -7.69 4.67
C ALA A 6 0.11 -8.79 3.71
N LEU A 7 -0.91 -8.48 2.90
CA LEU A 7 -1.58 -9.48 2.07
C LEU A 7 -0.82 -9.74 0.77
N TYR A 8 -0.80 -11.01 0.37
CA TYR A 8 -0.37 -11.48 -0.94
C TYR A 8 -1.56 -11.69 -1.89
N SER A 9 -1.28 -11.82 -3.18
CA SER A 9 -2.30 -11.93 -4.24
C SER A 9 -3.26 -13.09 -4.03
N GLU A 10 -2.79 -14.25 -3.54
CA GLU A 10 -3.63 -15.42 -3.27
C GLU A 10 -4.66 -15.13 -2.18
N GLN A 11 -4.28 -14.37 -1.15
CA GLN A 11 -5.17 -13.94 -0.08
C GLN A 11 -6.19 -12.92 -0.61
N ILE A 12 -5.77 -11.98 -1.47
CA ILE A 12 -6.67 -11.06 -2.16
C ILE A 12 -7.70 -11.83 -2.99
N ALA A 13 -7.25 -12.82 -3.76
CA ALA A 13 -8.12 -13.62 -4.60
C ALA A 13 -9.17 -14.39 -3.79
N TYR A 14 -8.72 -15.01 -2.69
CA TYR A 14 -9.59 -15.71 -1.75
C TYR A 14 -10.63 -14.75 -1.12
N LEU A 15 -10.20 -13.61 -0.61
CA LEU A 15 -11.08 -12.62 0.03
C LEU A 15 -12.09 -12.03 -0.96
N ALA A 16 -11.67 -11.72 -2.19
CA ALA A 16 -12.54 -11.21 -3.24
C ALA A 16 -13.69 -12.18 -3.52
N LYS A 17 -13.37 -13.46 -3.78
CA LYS A 17 -14.37 -14.51 -4.01
C LYS A 17 -15.33 -14.66 -2.83
N LYS A 18 -14.80 -14.67 -1.60
CA LYS A 18 -15.59 -14.78 -0.37
C LYS A 18 -16.59 -13.63 -0.25
N TYR A 19 -16.15 -12.38 -0.41
CA TYR A 19 -17.01 -11.22 -0.21
C TYR A 19 -18.01 -11.00 -1.35
N ILE A 20 -17.63 -11.26 -2.59
CA ILE A 20 -18.55 -11.22 -3.74
C ILE A 20 -19.69 -12.24 -3.55
N ALA A 21 -19.36 -13.47 -3.16
CA ALA A 21 -20.36 -14.50 -2.91
C ALA A 21 -21.28 -14.16 -1.72
N ALA A 22 -20.73 -13.56 -0.66
CA ALA A 22 -21.49 -13.19 0.53
C ALA A 22 -22.38 -11.96 0.34
N MET A 23 -22.06 -11.08 -0.63
CA MET A 23 -22.74 -9.80 -0.82
C MET A 23 -23.09 -9.55 -2.31
N PRO A 24 -23.96 -10.39 -2.91
CA PRO A 24 -24.19 -10.38 -4.37
C PRO A 24 -24.84 -9.10 -4.91
N THR A 25 -25.43 -8.27 -4.04
CA THR A 25 -26.08 -7.00 -4.41
C THR A 25 -25.23 -5.78 -4.10
N ARG A 26 -24.02 -5.96 -3.58
CA ARG A 26 -23.11 -4.86 -3.21
C ARG A 26 -21.88 -4.90 -4.11
N GLU A 27 -21.39 -3.71 -4.43
CA GLU A 27 -20.09 -3.59 -5.08
C GLU A 27 -18.98 -3.70 -4.03
N ILE A 28 -17.93 -4.46 -4.35
CA ILE A 28 -16.77 -4.64 -3.50
C ILE A 28 -15.65 -3.71 -3.99
N GLY A 29 -14.86 -3.22 -3.04
CA GLY A 29 -13.69 -2.40 -3.31
C GLY A 29 -12.41 -2.91 -2.65
N ILE A 30 -11.28 -2.46 -3.17
CA ILE A 30 -9.95 -2.71 -2.62
C ILE A 30 -9.26 -1.40 -2.25
N HIS A 31 -8.59 -1.44 -1.10
CA HIS A 31 -7.63 -0.45 -0.64
C HIS A 31 -6.41 -1.20 -0.13
N ALA A 32 -5.27 -1.01 -0.78
CA ALA A 32 -4.05 -1.73 -0.50
C ALA A 32 -2.90 -0.81 -0.09
N HIS A 33 -2.20 -1.17 0.98
CA HIS A 33 -1.00 -0.50 1.46
C HIS A 33 0.27 -1.13 0.87
N ASN A 34 1.31 -0.32 0.68
CA ASN A 34 2.47 -0.68 -0.14
C ASN A 34 3.70 -1.13 0.65
N ASN A 35 3.53 -1.60 1.90
CA ASN A 35 4.61 -2.02 2.80
C ASN A 35 5.55 -3.06 2.17
N GLN A 36 4.98 -4.03 1.45
CA GLN A 36 5.73 -5.07 0.73
C GLN A 36 5.85 -4.80 -0.78
N GLN A 37 5.58 -3.58 -1.24
CA GLN A 37 5.49 -3.22 -2.66
C GLN A 37 4.41 -3.98 -3.47
N LEU A 38 3.40 -4.52 -2.78
CA LEU A 38 2.34 -5.31 -3.41
C LEU A 38 1.05 -4.53 -3.66
N ALA A 39 0.93 -3.26 -3.29
CA ALA A 39 -0.34 -2.55 -3.39
C ALA A 39 -0.89 -2.50 -4.83
N PHE A 40 -0.01 -2.24 -5.81
CA PHE A 40 -0.39 -2.24 -7.22
C PHE A 40 -0.75 -3.64 -7.71
N ALA A 41 0.05 -4.66 -7.39
CA ALA A 41 -0.20 -6.04 -7.77
C ALA A 41 -1.53 -6.57 -7.18
N ASN A 42 -1.78 -6.32 -5.90
CA ASN A 42 -3.01 -6.70 -5.21
C ASN A 42 -4.24 -5.96 -5.75
N THR A 43 -4.07 -4.71 -6.21
CA THR A 43 -5.13 -3.98 -6.89
C THR A 43 -5.44 -4.60 -8.25
N ILE A 44 -4.42 -5.02 -9.02
CA ILE A 44 -4.62 -5.78 -10.28
C ILE A 44 -5.34 -7.10 -10.01
N GLU A 45 -4.92 -7.87 -9.00
CA GLU A 45 -5.58 -9.13 -8.65
C GLU A 45 -7.05 -8.91 -8.30
N SER A 46 -7.36 -7.83 -7.59
CA SER A 46 -8.75 -7.46 -7.28
C SER A 46 -9.57 -7.23 -8.56
N ILE A 47 -9.01 -6.53 -9.56
CA ILE A 47 -9.66 -6.33 -10.87
C ILE A 47 -9.94 -7.68 -11.55
N ILE A 48 -8.96 -8.60 -11.54
CA ILE A 48 -9.11 -9.95 -12.12
C ILE A 48 -10.27 -10.71 -11.46
N GLN A 49 -10.50 -10.50 -10.17
CA GLN A 49 -11.61 -11.10 -9.42
C GLN A 49 -12.94 -10.33 -9.53
N ASN A 50 -13.06 -9.36 -10.45
CA ASN A 50 -14.26 -8.53 -10.67
C ASN A 50 -14.59 -7.55 -9.52
N ILE A 51 -13.58 -7.06 -8.79
CA ILE A 51 -13.73 -5.91 -7.88
C ILE A 51 -13.67 -4.62 -8.72
N ASN A 52 -14.63 -3.70 -8.48
CA ASN A 52 -14.83 -2.51 -9.33
C ASN A 52 -14.56 -1.16 -8.64
N TYR A 53 -14.30 -1.14 -7.33
CA TYR A 53 -13.82 0.06 -6.62
C TYR A 53 -12.35 -0.14 -6.26
N LEU A 54 -11.49 0.75 -6.76
CA LEU A 54 -10.05 0.62 -6.65
C LEU A 54 -9.50 1.92 -6.05
N ASP A 55 -9.00 1.85 -4.82
CA ASP A 55 -8.37 3.00 -4.18
C ASP A 55 -6.91 3.13 -4.62
N GLY A 56 -6.49 4.36 -4.89
CA GLY A 56 -5.09 4.71 -5.15
C GLY A 56 -4.85 6.19 -4.89
N THR A 57 -3.59 6.55 -4.69
CA THR A 57 -3.17 7.93 -4.43
C THR A 57 -1.99 8.31 -5.33
N ILE A 58 -1.87 9.59 -5.67
CA ILE A 58 -0.78 10.11 -6.52
C ILE A 58 0.56 9.80 -5.85
N LEU A 59 1.50 9.22 -6.59
CA LEU A 59 2.80 8.78 -6.06
C LEU A 59 2.69 7.82 -4.86
N GLY A 60 1.57 7.11 -4.75
CA GLY A 60 1.25 6.24 -3.63
C GLY A 60 1.22 6.96 -2.28
N ILE A 61 1.06 8.29 -2.24
CA ILE A 61 1.12 9.04 -0.97
C ILE A 61 0.10 8.53 0.04
N GLY A 62 0.56 8.30 1.26
CA GLY A 62 -0.26 7.76 2.34
C GLY A 62 0.60 7.51 3.57
N ARG A 63 -0.04 7.11 4.67
CA ARG A 63 0.70 6.75 5.89
C ARG A 63 1.72 5.65 5.59
N ALA A 64 2.83 5.68 6.32
CA ALA A 64 3.87 4.65 6.25
C ALA A 64 4.39 4.43 4.82
N ALA A 65 4.36 3.19 4.32
CA ALA A 65 4.81 2.86 2.98
C ALA A 65 3.89 3.35 1.85
N GLY A 66 2.76 3.98 2.20
CA GLY A 66 1.83 4.51 1.23
C GLY A 66 0.82 3.49 0.70
N ASN A 67 0.21 3.81 -0.43
CA ASN A 67 -0.89 3.08 -1.06
C ASN A 67 -0.53 2.67 -2.50
N CYS A 68 -1.49 2.08 -3.22
CA CYS A 68 -1.37 1.84 -4.66
C CYS A 68 -1.11 3.17 -5.41
N PRO A 69 0.01 3.30 -6.16
CA PRO A 69 0.29 4.50 -6.94
C PRO A 69 -0.73 4.68 -8.07
N LEU A 70 -1.42 5.81 -8.08
CA LEU A 70 -2.54 6.07 -8.98
C LEU A 70 -2.09 6.14 -10.44
N GLU A 71 -0.91 6.70 -10.71
CA GLU A 71 -0.32 6.77 -12.04
C GLU A 71 -0.07 5.37 -12.64
N LEU A 72 0.32 4.38 -11.82
CA LEU A 72 0.45 2.98 -12.25
C LEU A 72 -0.93 2.38 -12.57
N LEU A 73 -1.91 2.61 -11.69
CA LEU A 73 -3.26 2.10 -11.87
C LEU A 73 -3.93 2.65 -13.14
N LEU A 74 -3.85 3.96 -13.38
CA LEU A 74 -4.40 4.57 -14.59
C LEU A 74 -3.69 4.08 -15.86
N GLY A 75 -2.36 3.90 -15.80
CA GLY A 75 -1.59 3.33 -16.90
C GLY A 75 -1.96 1.87 -17.21
N PHE A 76 -2.32 1.09 -16.19
CA PHE A 76 -2.77 -0.30 -16.33
C PHE A 76 -4.16 -0.42 -16.95
N LEU A 77 -5.12 0.39 -16.48
CA LEU A 77 -6.53 0.28 -16.91
C LEU A 77 -6.73 0.59 -18.40
N LYS A 78 -5.80 1.31 -19.06
CA LYS A 78 -5.82 1.65 -20.50
C LYS A 78 -7.20 2.07 -21.03
N ASN A 79 -7.97 2.75 -20.20
CA ASN A 79 -9.34 3.14 -20.51
C ASN A 79 -9.35 4.60 -20.97
N PRO A 80 -9.89 4.92 -22.16
CA PRO A 80 -9.90 6.29 -22.69
C PRO A 80 -10.69 7.29 -21.85
N LYS A 81 -11.52 6.81 -20.91
CA LYS A 81 -12.20 7.67 -19.92
C LYS A 81 -11.23 8.30 -18.91
N PHE A 82 -10.05 7.75 -18.72
CA PHE A 82 -9.05 8.27 -17.78
C PHE A 82 -7.96 9.04 -18.52
N ASN A 83 -7.57 10.18 -17.95
CA ASN A 83 -6.50 11.03 -18.47
C ASN A 83 -5.36 11.11 -17.46
N ILE A 84 -4.20 10.54 -17.80
CA ILE A 84 -3.02 10.53 -16.91
C ILE A 84 -2.29 11.89 -16.88
N LYS A 85 -2.50 12.77 -17.87
CA LYS A 85 -1.74 14.02 -18.00
C LYS A 85 -1.80 14.93 -16.77
N PRO A 86 -2.97 15.18 -16.14
CA PRO A 86 -3.04 16.00 -14.94
C PRO A 86 -2.26 15.40 -13.76
N ILE A 87 -2.21 14.06 -13.65
CA ILE A 87 -1.45 13.37 -12.60
C ILE A 87 0.05 13.61 -12.80
N LEU A 88 0.55 13.44 -14.03
CA LEU A 88 1.95 13.69 -14.36
C LEU A 88 2.36 15.15 -14.15
N GLU A 89 1.45 16.09 -14.44
CA GLU A 89 1.70 17.52 -14.21
C GLU A 89 1.84 17.85 -12.72
N VAL A 90 0.91 17.38 -11.89
CA VAL A 90 0.96 17.60 -10.43
C VAL A 90 2.15 16.89 -9.80
N LEU A 91 2.52 15.70 -10.31
CA LEU A 91 3.71 14.99 -9.87
C LEU A 91 4.97 15.86 -10.01
N GLY A 92 5.18 16.44 -11.18
CA GLY A 92 6.36 17.28 -11.45
C GLY A 92 6.35 18.64 -10.75
N LYS A 93 5.17 19.26 -10.59
CA LYS A 93 5.06 20.60 -10.00
C LYS A 93 5.07 20.61 -8.47
N GLU A 94 4.36 19.66 -7.85
CA GLU A 94 4.08 19.69 -6.41
C GLU A 94 4.73 18.51 -5.67
N PHE A 95 4.65 17.29 -6.21
CA PHE A 95 5.07 16.10 -5.45
C PHE A 95 6.58 15.96 -5.31
N VAL A 96 7.36 16.41 -6.30
CA VAL A 96 8.83 16.44 -6.17
C VAL A 96 9.25 17.21 -4.92
N LYS A 97 8.69 18.41 -4.73
CA LYS A 97 8.93 19.23 -3.54
C LYS A 97 8.35 18.58 -2.28
N LEU A 98 7.15 18.02 -2.36
CA LEU A 98 6.51 17.37 -1.22
C LEU A 98 7.32 16.19 -0.67
N GLN A 99 8.02 15.43 -1.53
CA GLN A 99 8.91 14.34 -1.12
C GLN A 99 10.14 14.81 -0.34
N GLU A 100 10.53 16.08 -0.48
CA GLU A 100 11.60 16.69 0.32
C GLU A 100 11.12 17.04 1.74
N GLU A 101 9.81 17.32 1.89
CA GLU A 101 9.20 17.75 3.15
C GLU A 101 8.63 16.58 3.97
N ILE A 102 8.14 15.53 3.29
CA ILE A 102 7.43 14.42 3.92
C ILE A 102 8.04 13.10 3.44
N GLU A 103 8.45 12.26 4.38
CA GLU A 103 8.85 10.88 4.10
C GLU A 103 7.61 9.98 4.01
N TRP A 104 7.35 9.42 2.83
CA TRP A 104 6.46 8.27 2.65
C TRP A 104 7.06 7.31 1.63
N GLY A 105 6.47 6.13 1.54
CA GLY A 105 6.89 5.12 0.56
C GLY A 105 7.76 4.03 1.18
N TYR A 106 8.22 3.13 0.32
CA TYR A 106 8.93 1.93 0.74
C TYR A 106 10.20 2.27 1.54
N ASN A 107 10.31 1.72 2.74
CA ASN A 107 11.53 1.70 3.54
C ASN A 107 11.58 0.43 4.39
N ILE A 108 12.75 0.15 4.96
CA ILE A 108 12.99 -1.09 5.70
C ILE A 108 12.09 -1.24 6.94
N PRO A 109 11.86 -0.20 7.78
CA PRO A 109 10.98 -0.35 8.93
C PRO A 109 9.53 -0.68 8.56
N TYR A 110 9.01 -0.08 7.48
CA TYR A 110 7.65 -0.40 7.02
C TYR A 110 7.56 -1.77 6.35
N MET A 111 8.59 -2.18 5.61
CA MET A 111 8.72 -3.55 5.10
C MET A 111 8.67 -4.56 6.24
N ILE A 112 9.47 -4.34 7.30
CA ILE A 112 9.50 -5.21 8.49
C ILE A 112 8.10 -5.31 9.11
N THR A 113 7.41 -4.18 9.33
CA THR A 113 6.04 -4.22 9.87
C THR A 113 5.06 -4.93 8.95
N GLY A 114 5.26 -4.86 7.62
CA GLY A 114 4.39 -5.53 6.65
C GLY A 114 4.56 -7.06 6.65
N ILE A 115 5.81 -7.55 6.63
CA ILE A 115 6.08 -9.00 6.66
C ILE A 115 5.69 -9.66 7.99
N LEU A 116 5.64 -8.88 9.08
CA LEU A 116 5.21 -9.34 10.40
C LEU A 116 3.70 -9.15 10.66
N ASP A 117 2.95 -8.63 9.68
CA ASP A 117 1.52 -8.31 9.82
C ASP A 117 1.22 -7.40 11.05
N LEU A 118 2.08 -6.42 11.28
CA LEU A 118 1.99 -5.49 12.40
C LEU A 118 1.51 -4.11 11.95
N HIS A 119 0.80 -3.42 12.85
CA HIS A 119 0.46 -2.02 12.62
C HIS A 119 1.74 -1.18 12.43
N PRO A 120 1.80 -0.27 11.42
CA PRO A 120 3.03 0.48 11.09
C PRO A 120 3.52 1.47 12.16
N ARG A 121 2.86 1.54 13.34
CA ARG A 121 3.21 2.47 14.42
C ARG A 121 4.62 2.24 14.92
N ALA A 122 5.06 0.99 15.01
CA ALA A 122 6.41 0.66 15.42
C ALA A 122 7.45 1.18 14.41
N GLY A 123 7.20 0.99 13.10
CA GLY A 123 8.06 1.52 12.05
C GLY A 123 8.09 3.05 12.03
N MET A 124 6.94 3.70 12.21
CA MET A 124 6.85 5.16 12.31
C MET A 124 7.61 5.70 13.53
N LYS A 125 7.56 4.98 14.66
CA LYS A 125 8.32 5.34 15.86
C LYS A 125 9.83 5.25 15.60
N LEU A 126 10.30 4.20 14.94
CA LEU A 126 11.70 4.06 14.57
C LEU A 126 12.15 5.19 13.63
N ARG A 127 11.38 5.47 12.57
CA ARG A 127 11.72 6.53 11.60
C ARG A 127 11.81 7.92 12.22
N ASN A 128 11.04 8.19 13.29
CA ASN A 128 11.08 9.45 14.03
C ASN A 128 12.12 9.48 15.17
N SER A 129 13.11 8.58 15.15
CA SER A 129 14.16 8.49 16.18
C SER A 129 15.55 8.65 15.57
N GLU A 130 16.56 8.84 16.43
CA GLU A 130 17.98 8.85 16.01
C GLU A 130 18.43 7.47 15.48
N GLU A 131 17.75 6.40 15.88
CA GLU A 131 18.02 5.00 15.50
C GLU A 131 17.26 4.59 14.23
N LYS A 132 16.83 5.54 13.40
CA LYS A 132 15.95 5.31 12.24
C LYS A 132 16.45 4.26 11.24
N ASP A 133 17.75 3.97 11.26
CA ASP A 133 18.43 3.03 10.38
C ASP A 133 18.91 1.73 11.10
N GLU A 134 18.60 1.56 12.39
CA GLU A 134 18.89 0.33 13.18
C GLU A 134 17.87 -0.78 12.89
N TYR A 135 17.94 -1.33 11.67
CA TYR A 135 16.95 -2.27 11.17
C TYR A 135 17.00 -3.65 11.84
N LEU A 136 18.21 -4.15 12.12
CA LEU A 136 18.38 -5.48 12.71
C LEU A 136 17.83 -5.51 14.14
N GLY A 137 18.25 -4.57 14.98
CA GLY A 137 17.75 -4.46 16.35
C GLY A 137 16.24 -4.23 16.40
N PHE A 138 15.69 -3.46 15.45
CA PHE A 138 14.25 -3.28 15.32
C PHE A 138 13.51 -4.58 14.98
N TYR A 139 14.02 -5.37 14.03
CA TYR A 139 13.45 -6.67 13.68
C TYR A 139 13.51 -7.67 14.84
N GLU A 140 14.67 -7.80 15.49
CA GLU A 140 14.86 -8.70 16.64
C GLU A 140 13.93 -8.34 17.79
N LYS A 141 13.78 -7.03 18.07
CA LYS A 141 12.85 -6.54 19.08
C LYS A 141 11.41 -6.95 18.77
N LEU A 142 10.93 -6.69 17.55
CA LEU A 142 9.54 -6.99 17.17
C LEU A 142 9.25 -8.49 17.17
N THR A 143 10.19 -9.31 16.73
CA THR A 143 10.02 -10.77 16.72
C THR A 143 10.12 -11.39 18.11
N THR A 144 10.88 -10.78 19.04
CA THR A 144 10.91 -11.21 20.43
C THR A 144 9.62 -10.83 21.16
N GLU A 145 9.11 -9.60 20.95
CA GLU A 145 7.84 -9.14 21.54
C GLU A 145 6.60 -9.87 20.99
N ALA A 146 6.62 -10.30 19.72
CA ALA A 146 5.51 -11.02 19.09
C ALA A 146 5.41 -12.51 19.47
N ASN A 147 6.49 -13.09 20.04
CA ASN A 147 6.55 -14.48 20.48
C ASN A 147 6.25 -14.65 21.99
N VAL A 148 5.78 -13.60 22.67
CA VAL A 148 5.30 -13.59 24.06
C VAL A 148 3.82 -13.23 24.08
#